data_AF-A0A933E307-F1
#
_entry.id   AF-A0A933E307-F1
#
_cell.length_a   1.000
_cell.length_b   1.000
_cell.length_c   1.000
_cell.angle_alpha   90.00
_cell.angle_beta   90.00
_cell.angle_gamma   90.00
#
_symmetry.space_group_name_H-M   'P 1'
#
loop_
_entity.id
_entity.type
_entity.pdbx_description
1 polymer ?
#
loop_
_entity_poly.entity_id
_entity_poly.type
_entity_poly.pdbx_seq_one_letter_code
_entity_poly.pdbx_strand_id
1 'polypeptide(L)'
;MKRLEKRLRTLTPEVLRNLQRGIEKEGLRATPDGTLAATPHPAGLGSPLTHPHITTDFSESQLELITGVHTGVEACREELTEIHQVVYRHIGDEVLWGASMPCRLPAEDDIPLARYGSSNVGTAKTVYRRGLSYRYGRRMQTISGIHYNFSLPEAAWPLLQGADERGGPARAYRDDAYFGLIRNFRRHSWLLLYLFGASPAVCASFVAGRTHRLQEWKAGTLYLPHSTSLRMGPLGYQSDAQASLAVSYN
;
A
#
# COMPACT_ATOMS: atom_id res chain seq x y z
N MET A 1 -11.33 12.87 -35.43
CA MET A 1 -10.53 11.91 -34.63
C MET A 1 -10.92 12.09 -33.17
N LYS A 2 -11.25 11.01 -32.43
CA LYS A 2 -11.65 11.15 -31.02
C LYS A 2 -10.45 11.67 -30.20
N ARG A 3 -10.69 12.48 -29.16
CA ARG A 3 -9.64 13.06 -28.30
C ARG A 3 -8.61 12.01 -27.82
N LEU A 4 -9.08 10.81 -27.47
CA LEU A 4 -8.24 9.69 -27.06
C LEU A 4 -7.28 9.25 -28.18
N GLU A 5 -7.76 9.08 -29.41
CA GLU A 5 -6.94 8.67 -30.55
C GLU A 5 -5.85 9.72 -30.85
N LYS A 6 -6.18 11.02 -30.72
CA LYS A 6 -5.20 12.10 -30.87
C LYS A 6 -4.09 11.98 -29.84
N ARG A 7 -4.45 11.85 -28.56
CA ARG A 7 -3.47 11.65 -27.47
C ARG A 7 -2.59 10.42 -27.68
N LEU A 8 -3.19 9.28 -28.03
CA LEU A 8 -2.45 8.03 -28.26
C LEU A 8 -1.46 8.12 -29.42
N ARG A 9 -1.82 8.82 -30.52
CA ARG A 9 -0.92 9.02 -31.66
C ARG A 9 0.23 9.97 -31.36
N THR A 10 0.03 10.92 -30.43
CA THR A 10 1.04 11.91 -30.05
C THR A 10 2.05 11.36 -29.04
N LEU A 11 1.72 10.32 -28.28
CA LEU A 11 2.65 9.63 -27.39
C LEU A 11 3.49 8.62 -28.17
N THR A 12 4.75 8.94 -28.44
CA THR A 12 5.65 8.04 -29.17
C THR A 12 6.07 6.84 -28.30
N PRO A 13 6.51 5.71 -28.91
CA PRO A 13 7.06 4.59 -28.16
C PRO A 13 8.22 4.99 -27.24
N GLU A 14 9.05 5.95 -27.65
CA GLU A 14 10.14 6.49 -26.84
C GLU A 14 9.63 7.16 -25.57
N VAL A 15 8.60 7.99 -25.66
CA VAL A 15 7.95 8.61 -24.49
C VAL A 15 7.38 7.52 -23.59
N LEU A 16 6.66 6.54 -24.15
CA LEU A 16 6.03 5.47 -23.36
C LEU A 16 7.04 4.52 -22.70
N ARG A 17 8.23 4.33 -23.27
CA ARG A 17 9.31 3.55 -22.63
C ARG A 17 9.88 4.23 -21.38
N ASN A 18 9.67 5.54 -21.24
CA ASN A 18 10.13 6.34 -20.09
C ASN A 18 9.06 6.55 -19.02
N LEU A 19 7.96 5.78 -19.05
CA LEU A 19 7.00 5.75 -17.94
C LEU A 19 7.70 5.41 -16.63
N GLN A 20 7.45 6.23 -15.61
CA GLN A 20 8.08 6.11 -14.31
C GLN A 20 7.18 5.35 -13.34
N ARG A 21 7.80 4.54 -12.48
CA ARG A 21 7.10 3.74 -11.46
C ARG A 21 7.95 3.47 -10.24
N GLY A 22 7.30 3.25 -9.10
CA GLY A 22 7.92 2.80 -7.86
C GLY A 22 6.94 1.92 -7.09
N ILE A 23 7.45 1.12 -6.16
CA ILE A 23 6.66 0.19 -5.36
C ILE A 23 6.92 0.45 -3.88
N GLU A 24 5.84 0.53 -3.12
CA GLU A 24 5.86 0.33 -1.67
C GLU A 24 5.22 -1.03 -1.38
N LYS A 25 5.85 -1.87 -0.57
CA LYS A 25 5.32 -3.17 -0.17
C LYS A 25 5.41 -3.31 1.34
N GLU A 26 4.29 -3.57 1.97
CA GLU A 26 4.19 -3.83 3.40
C GLU A 26 4.26 -5.32 3.69
N GLY A 27 4.74 -5.68 4.88
CA GLY A 27 4.65 -7.05 5.39
C GLY A 27 5.00 -7.13 6.87
N LEU A 28 4.22 -7.94 7.61
CA LEU A 28 4.49 -8.21 9.01
C LEU A 28 5.68 -9.15 9.17
N ARG A 29 6.60 -8.84 10.08
CA ARG A 29 7.52 -9.80 10.65
C ARG A 29 6.75 -10.75 11.55
N ALA A 30 6.98 -12.04 11.36
CA ALA A 30 6.36 -13.11 12.11
C ALA A 30 7.41 -14.17 12.46
N THR A 31 7.17 -14.92 13.53
CA THR A 31 7.94 -16.13 13.83
C THR A 31 7.60 -17.24 12.82
N PRO A 32 8.42 -18.30 12.70
CA PRO A 32 8.17 -19.40 11.75
C PRO A 32 6.81 -20.11 11.87
N ASP A 33 6.17 -20.07 13.05
CA ASP A 33 4.82 -20.60 13.29
C ASP A 33 3.69 -19.62 12.87
N GLY A 34 4.05 -18.42 12.39
CA GLY A 34 3.15 -17.38 11.91
C GLY A 34 2.65 -16.41 12.97
N THR A 35 3.18 -16.46 14.20
CA THR A 35 2.84 -15.51 15.26
C THR A 35 3.50 -14.15 15.00
N LEU A 36 2.80 -13.05 15.29
CA LEU A 36 3.35 -11.69 15.10
C LEU A 36 4.64 -11.52 15.92
N ALA A 37 5.73 -11.09 15.27
CA ALA A 37 6.98 -10.84 15.98
C ALA A 37 6.83 -9.67 16.96
N ALA A 38 7.34 -9.81 18.18
CA ALA A 38 7.30 -8.75 19.21
C ALA A 38 8.66 -8.03 19.39
N THR A 39 9.68 -8.46 18.66
CA THR A 39 11.01 -7.85 18.64
C THR A 39 10.96 -6.44 18.04
N PRO A 40 11.84 -5.53 18.47
CA PRO A 40 11.93 -4.19 17.89
C PRO A 40 12.38 -4.24 16.43
N HIS A 41 12.27 -3.12 15.71
CA HIS A 41 12.83 -2.98 14.38
C HIS A 41 14.33 -3.38 14.40
N PRO A 42 14.77 -4.31 13.52
CA PRO A 42 16.14 -4.82 13.57
C PRO A 42 17.16 -3.70 13.39
N ALA A 43 18.11 -3.58 14.32
CA ALA A 43 19.11 -2.51 14.30
C ALA A 43 19.95 -2.49 13.01
N GLY A 44 20.18 -3.65 12.39
CA GLY A 44 20.89 -3.76 11.11
C GLY A 44 20.16 -3.18 9.90
N LEU A 45 18.86 -2.87 10.02
CA LEU A 45 18.08 -2.15 9.02
C LEU A 45 18.14 -0.62 9.21
N GLY A 46 18.86 -0.16 10.23
CA GLY A 46 19.05 1.26 10.51
C GLY A 46 17.84 1.90 11.18
N SER A 47 17.64 3.18 10.90
CA SER A 47 16.57 3.98 11.50
C SER A 47 15.33 3.98 10.61
N PRO A 48 14.18 3.44 11.06
CA PRO A 48 12.95 3.48 10.25
C PRO A 48 12.45 4.91 10.04
N LEU A 49 12.92 5.90 10.82
CA LEU A 49 12.54 7.30 10.62
C LEU A 49 13.14 7.91 9.34
N THR A 50 14.33 7.46 8.94
CA THR A 50 15.16 8.15 7.94
C THR A 50 15.72 7.24 6.85
N HIS A 51 15.60 5.92 6.99
CA HIS A 51 16.13 4.99 6.01
C HIS A 51 15.31 5.08 4.70
N PRO A 52 15.96 5.20 3.53
CA PRO A 52 15.28 5.55 2.27
C PRO A 52 14.42 4.42 1.68
N HIS A 53 14.74 3.16 2.01
CA HIS A 53 14.13 1.98 1.36
C HIS A 53 13.38 1.03 2.31
N ILE A 54 13.54 1.21 3.62
CA ILE A 54 13.08 0.25 4.63
C ILE A 54 12.61 1.06 5.82
N THR A 55 11.32 1.03 6.09
CA THR A 55 10.73 1.70 7.25
C THR A 55 9.70 0.78 7.89
N THR A 56 8.91 1.31 8.81
CA THR A 56 7.75 0.66 9.39
C THR A 56 6.49 1.48 9.10
N ASP A 57 5.39 0.79 8.80
CA ASP A 57 4.08 1.44 8.75
C ASP A 57 3.48 1.50 10.16
N PHE A 58 2.28 0.97 10.43
CA PHE A 58 1.60 1.17 11.70
C PHE A 58 2.30 0.50 12.89
N SER A 59 2.66 -0.78 12.71
CA SER A 59 3.25 -1.61 13.75
C SER A 59 4.77 -1.64 13.67
N GLU A 60 5.45 -1.79 14.81
CA GLU A 60 6.90 -2.01 14.88
C GLU A 60 7.34 -3.27 14.10
N SER A 61 6.41 -4.19 13.95
CA SER A 61 6.59 -5.45 13.22
C SER A 61 6.18 -5.35 11.76
N GLN A 62 5.60 -4.23 11.30
CA GLN A 62 5.10 -4.07 9.93
C GLN A 62 6.12 -3.30 9.10
N LEU A 63 7.01 -4.03 8.44
CA LEU A 63 7.98 -3.41 7.53
C LEU A 63 7.27 -2.87 6.29
N GLU A 64 7.76 -1.73 5.81
CA GLU A 64 7.40 -1.13 4.54
C GLU A 64 8.67 -0.95 3.70
N LEU A 65 8.68 -1.58 2.53
CA LEU A 65 9.81 -1.64 1.62
C LEU A 65 9.53 -0.74 0.42
N ILE A 66 10.43 0.19 0.14
CA ILE A 66 10.21 1.30 -0.79
C ILE A 66 11.32 1.30 -1.85
N THR A 67 10.95 1.15 -3.12
CA THR A 67 11.89 1.24 -4.24
C THR A 67 12.16 2.70 -4.62
N GLY A 68 13.27 2.94 -5.32
CA GLY A 68 13.43 4.13 -6.15
C GLY A 68 12.42 4.20 -7.30
N VAL A 69 12.56 5.25 -8.11
CA VAL A 69 11.75 5.45 -9.32
C VAL A 69 12.47 4.86 -10.52
N HIS A 70 11.78 3.99 -11.26
CA HIS A 70 12.31 3.26 -12.41
C HIS A 70 11.51 3.49 -13.68
N THR A 71 12.17 3.38 -14.83
CA THR A 71 11.52 3.38 -16.16
C THR A 71 11.16 1.98 -16.64
N GLY A 72 11.73 0.92 -16.04
CA GLY A 72 11.48 -0.49 -16.33
C GLY A 72 10.73 -1.21 -15.19
N VAL A 73 9.90 -2.20 -15.53
CA VAL A 73 9.23 -3.03 -14.51
C VAL A 73 10.25 -3.96 -13.85
N GLU A 74 11.13 -4.57 -14.64
CA GLU A 74 12.14 -5.50 -14.11
C GLU A 74 13.12 -4.81 -13.16
N ALA A 75 13.64 -3.62 -13.51
CA ALA A 75 14.52 -2.86 -12.61
C ALA A 75 13.86 -2.55 -11.24
N CYS A 76 12.57 -2.23 -11.23
CA CYS A 76 11.83 -2.01 -9.98
C CYS A 76 11.64 -3.31 -9.18
N ARG A 77 11.44 -4.45 -9.85
CA ARG A 77 11.34 -5.77 -9.22
C ARG A 77 12.69 -6.26 -8.69
N GLU A 78 13.77 -5.99 -9.40
CA GLU A 78 15.14 -6.31 -9.02
C GLU A 78 15.52 -5.54 -7.73
N GLU A 79 15.32 -4.23 -7.69
CA GLU A 79 15.57 -3.43 -6.47
C GLU A 79 14.70 -3.93 -5.31
N LEU A 80 13.41 -4.18 -5.53
CA LEU A 80 12.54 -4.72 -4.47
C LEU A 80 13.06 -6.07 -3.96
N THR A 81 13.61 -6.91 -4.83
CA THR A 81 14.22 -8.19 -4.46
C THR A 81 15.48 -7.97 -3.61
N GLU A 82 16.35 -7.05 -4.01
CA GLU A 82 17.55 -6.68 -3.24
C GLU A 82 17.20 -6.17 -1.84
N ILE A 83 16.18 -5.30 -1.73
CA ILE A 83 15.67 -4.82 -0.44
C ILE A 83 15.19 -5.98 0.43
N HIS A 84 14.42 -6.93 -0.13
CA HIS A 84 14.00 -8.13 0.61
C HIS A 84 15.20 -8.95 1.08
N GLN A 85 16.22 -9.13 0.25
CA GLN A 85 17.42 -9.88 0.64
C GLN A 85 18.18 -9.19 1.79
N VAL A 86 18.27 -7.85 1.80
CA VAL A 86 18.82 -7.10 2.93
C VAL A 86 17.99 -7.33 4.18
N VAL A 87 16.65 -7.28 4.08
CA VAL A 87 15.76 -7.57 5.21
C VAL A 87 16.00 -8.96 5.78
N TYR A 88 15.99 -9.99 4.93
CA TYR A 88 16.16 -11.38 5.38
C TYR A 88 17.51 -11.68 6.02
N ARG A 89 18.57 -10.90 5.70
CA ARG A 89 19.87 -11.02 6.38
C ARG A 89 19.88 -10.44 7.81
N HIS A 90 18.86 -9.66 8.19
CA HIS A 90 18.84 -8.94 9.47
C HIS A 90 17.67 -9.28 10.39
N ILE A 91 16.65 -10.02 9.92
CA ILE A 91 15.49 -10.41 10.75
C ILE A 91 15.68 -11.75 11.50
N GLY A 92 16.86 -12.39 11.38
CA GLY A 92 17.14 -13.67 12.04
C GLY A 92 16.23 -14.79 11.52
N ASP A 93 15.61 -15.54 12.44
CA ASP A 93 14.69 -16.64 12.12
C ASP A 93 13.26 -16.16 11.82
N GLU A 94 12.98 -14.86 11.90
CA GLU A 94 11.68 -14.31 11.52
C GLU A 94 11.45 -14.41 10.01
N VAL A 95 10.19 -14.38 9.62
CA VAL A 95 9.74 -14.38 8.23
C VAL A 95 8.87 -13.16 7.96
N LEU A 96 8.84 -12.70 6.71
CA LEU A 96 7.82 -11.74 6.28
C LEU A 96 6.54 -12.48 5.90
N TRP A 97 5.44 -12.08 6.52
CA TRP A 97 4.10 -12.53 6.19
C TRP A 97 3.75 -12.14 4.75
N GLY A 98 3.52 -13.16 3.91
CA GLY A 98 3.36 -12.99 2.46
C GLY A 98 1.95 -12.66 1.98
N ALA A 99 0.99 -12.45 2.88
CA ALA A 99 -0.41 -12.18 2.53
C ALA A 99 -0.88 -10.83 3.10
N SER A 100 -1.90 -10.23 2.49
CA SER A 100 -2.46 -8.97 2.99
C SER A 100 -3.12 -9.08 4.36
N MET A 101 -3.86 -10.16 4.59
CA MET A 101 -4.61 -10.34 5.83
C MET A 101 -3.74 -11.06 6.86
N PRO A 102 -3.58 -10.51 8.08
CA PRO A 102 -2.72 -11.10 9.10
C PRO A 102 -3.37 -12.32 9.78
N CYS A 103 -2.57 -13.09 10.50
CA CYS A 103 -3.03 -14.19 11.35
C CYS A 103 -2.26 -14.21 12.67
N ARG A 104 -2.76 -14.99 13.64
CA ARG A 104 -2.16 -15.17 14.98
C ARG A 104 -1.79 -13.84 15.65
N LEU A 105 -2.67 -12.86 15.52
CA LEU A 105 -2.50 -11.57 16.15
C LEU A 105 -2.77 -11.69 17.67
N PRO A 106 -1.96 -11.04 18.53
CA PRO A 106 -2.19 -11.01 19.97
C PRO A 106 -3.42 -10.15 20.31
N ALA A 107 -3.66 -9.82 21.59
CA ALA A 107 -4.67 -8.82 21.93
C ALA A 107 -4.36 -7.47 21.26
N GLU A 108 -5.37 -6.63 21.06
CA GLU A 108 -5.21 -5.35 20.34
C GLU A 108 -4.10 -4.48 20.94
N ASP A 109 -4.06 -4.36 22.26
CA ASP A 109 -3.11 -3.50 22.96
C ASP A 109 -1.67 -4.05 22.96
N ASP A 110 -1.51 -5.33 22.65
CA ASP A 110 -0.21 -6.01 22.57
C ASP A 110 0.43 -5.91 21.17
N ILE A 111 -0.32 -5.44 20.14
CA ILE A 111 0.27 -5.17 18.81
C ILE A 111 1.18 -3.94 18.93
N PRO A 112 2.50 -4.07 18.74
CA PRO A 112 3.44 -2.98 19.06
C PRO A 112 3.29 -1.83 18.06
N LEU A 113 3.13 -0.60 18.54
CA LEU A 113 3.15 0.59 17.67
C LEU A 113 4.57 0.87 17.18
N ALA A 114 4.70 1.25 15.91
CA ALA A 114 6.00 1.63 15.35
C ALA A 114 6.66 2.78 16.12
N ARG A 115 7.97 2.65 16.32
CA ARG A 115 8.82 3.58 17.08
C ARG A 115 9.86 4.23 16.18
N TYR A 116 10.03 5.54 16.37
CA TYR A 116 10.91 6.36 15.52
C TYR A 116 11.91 7.20 16.34
N GLY A 117 12.27 6.72 17.53
CA GLY A 117 13.14 7.44 18.47
C GLY A 117 12.44 8.59 19.21
N SER A 118 13.24 9.44 19.87
CA SER A 118 12.78 10.49 20.79
C SER A 118 12.75 11.91 20.19
N SER A 119 13.11 12.07 18.92
CA SER A 119 12.97 13.37 18.24
C SER A 119 11.49 13.80 18.18
N ASN A 120 11.23 15.11 18.05
CA ASN A 120 9.84 15.60 17.93
C ASN A 120 9.11 14.96 16.75
N VAL A 121 9.78 14.79 15.60
CA VAL A 121 9.20 14.17 14.41
C VAL A 121 8.92 12.68 14.63
N GLY A 122 9.85 11.95 15.25
CA GLY A 122 9.67 10.53 15.55
C GLY A 122 8.56 10.28 16.58
N THR A 123 8.49 11.12 17.60
CA THR A 123 7.42 11.11 18.61
C THR A 123 6.08 11.40 17.96
N ALA A 124 5.98 12.43 17.11
CA ALA A 124 4.75 12.76 16.41
C ALA A 124 4.23 11.61 15.53
N LYS A 125 5.11 10.91 14.80
CA LYS A 125 4.73 9.72 14.01
C LYS A 125 4.19 8.57 14.86
N THR A 126 4.76 8.37 16.06
CA THR A 126 4.29 7.36 17.03
C THR A 126 2.94 7.76 17.64
N VAL A 127 2.77 9.05 18.00
CA VAL A 127 1.51 9.60 18.53
C VAL A 127 0.38 9.49 17.50
N TYR A 128 0.67 9.75 16.22
CA TYR A 128 -0.29 9.56 15.14
C TYR A 128 -0.83 8.12 15.10
N ARG A 129 0.05 7.11 15.17
CA ARG A 129 -0.33 5.68 15.21
C ARG A 129 -1.11 5.32 16.46
N ARG A 130 -0.77 5.91 17.60
CA ARG A 130 -1.59 5.78 18.82
C ARG A 130 -3.00 6.35 18.61
N GLY A 131 -3.13 7.47 17.89
CA GLY A 131 -4.43 8.03 17.50
C GLY A 131 -5.23 7.07 16.61
N LEU A 132 -4.59 6.44 15.62
CA LEU A 132 -5.23 5.42 14.77
C LEU A 132 -5.69 4.21 15.58
N SER A 133 -4.88 3.74 16.54
CA SER A 133 -5.24 2.67 17.47
C SER A 133 -6.53 2.98 18.21
N TYR A 134 -6.68 4.19 18.76
CA TYR A 134 -7.89 4.57 19.50
C TYR A 134 -9.13 4.74 18.61
N ARG A 135 -8.96 5.12 17.34
CA ARG A 135 -10.08 5.39 16.43
C ARG A 135 -10.58 4.14 15.72
N TYR A 136 -9.68 3.24 15.36
CA TYR A 136 -9.97 2.16 14.42
C TYR A 136 -9.51 0.77 14.88
N GLY A 137 -8.84 0.68 16.04
CA GLY A 137 -8.25 -0.56 16.54
C GLY A 137 -6.93 -0.92 15.85
N ARG A 138 -6.07 -1.68 16.55
CA ARG A 138 -4.74 -2.05 16.04
C ARG A 138 -4.79 -3.16 14.99
N ARG A 139 -5.75 -4.09 15.09
CA ARG A 139 -5.84 -5.23 14.17
C ARG A 139 -6.02 -4.79 12.72
N MET A 140 -6.93 -3.86 12.46
CA MET A 140 -7.18 -3.34 11.10
C MET A 140 -5.91 -2.73 10.49
N GLN A 141 -5.09 -2.09 11.31
CA GLN A 141 -3.88 -1.41 10.87
C GLN A 141 -2.75 -2.37 10.49
N THR A 142 -2.83 -3.63 10.91
CA THR A 142 -1.84 -4.68 10.54
C THR A 142 -2.13 -5.34 9.18
N ILE A 143 -3.18 -4.91 8.47
CA ILE A 143 -3.39 -5.32 7.08
C ILE A 143 -2.28 -4.72 6.22
N SER A 144 -1.59 -5.56 5.44
CA SER A 144 -0.53 -5.13 4.54
C SER A 144 -1.02 -4.99 3.09
N GLY A 145 -0.44 -4.03 2.36
CA GLY A 145 -0.69 -3.77 0.96
C GLY A 145 0.54 -3.63 0.08
N ILE A 146 0.27 -3.36 -1.20
CA ILE A 146 1.25 -2.88 -2.17
C ILE A 146 0.70 -1.55 -2.71
N HIS A 147 1.54 -0.53 -2.75
CA HIS A 147 1.26 0.70 -3.47
C HIS A 147 2.10 0.73 -4.74
N TYR A 148 1.44 1.01 -5.87
CA TYR A 148 2.09 1.20 -7.16
C TYR A 148 2.08 2.67 -7.50
N ASN A 149 3.23 3.30 -7.37
CA ASN A 149 3.46 4.69 -7.72
C ASN A 149 3.73 4.80 -9.22
N PHE A 150 3.12 5.77 -9.89
CA PHE A 150 3.18 5.91 -11.35
C PHE A 150 3.22 7.38 -11.77
N SER A 151 4.05 7.69 -12.77
CA SER A 151 4.02 8.99 -13.45
C SER A 151 4.32 8.89 -14.95
N LEU A 152 3.68 9.76 -15.72
CA LEU A 152 4.11 10.04 -17.10
C LEU A 152 5.45 10.80 -17.09
N PRO A 153 6.35 10.54 -18.05
CA PRO A 153 7.60 11.29 -18.17
C PRO A 153 7.32 12.74 -18.53
N GLU A 154 8.23 13.66 -18.17
CA GLU A 154 8.05 15.09 -18.40
C GLU A 154 7.81 15.44 -19.88
N ALA A 155 8.44 14.71 -20.80
CA ALA A 155 8.26 14.87 -22.24
C ALA A 155 6.82 14.59 -22.73
N ALA A 156 6.02 13.83 -21.98
CA ALA A 156 4.63 13.53 -22.36
C ALA A 156 3.70 14.75 -22.21
N TRP A 157 3.98 15.66 -21.27
CA TRP A 157 3.06 16.76 -20.96
C TRP A 157 2.86 17.77 -22.09
N PRO A 158 3.90 18.34 -22.73
CA PRO A 158 3.70 19.26 -23.84
C PRO A 158 3.01 18.59 -25.03
N LEU A 159 3.31 17.31 -25.27
CA LEU A 159 2.69 16.50 -26.31
C LEU A 159 1.18 16.33 -26.07
N LEU A 160 0.80 15.95 -24.85
CA LEU A 160 -0.61 15.78 -24.47
C LEU A 160 -1.37 17.11 -24.45
N GLN A 161 -0.74 18.18 -23.94
CA GLN A 161 -1.34 19.51 -23.91
C GLN A 161 -1.61 20.05 -25.33
N GLY A 162 -0.65 19.89 -26.24
CA GLY A 162 -0.81 20.24 -27.66
C GLY A 162 -1.87 19.37 -28.36
N ALA A 163 -1.90 18.06 -28.05
CA ALA A 163 -2.94 17.16 -28.57
C ALA A 163 -4.35 17.58 -28.12
N ASP A 164 -4.49 18.10 -26.90
CA ASP A 164 -5.75 18.61 -26.38
C ASP A 164 -6.09 20.04 -26.84
N GLU A 165 -5.20 20.70 -27.59
CA GLU A 165 -5.34 22.11 -28.01
C GLU A 165 -5.59 23.03 -26.80
N ARG A 166 -5.01 22.71 -25.65
CA ARG A 166 -5.25 23.44 -24.40
C ARG A 166 -4.11 24.40 -24.10
N GLY A 167 -4.40 25.71 -24.18
CA GLY A 167 -3.47 26.74 -23.71
C GLY A 167 -3.35 26.81 -22.18
N GLY A 168 -2.52 27.72 -21.70
CA GLY A 168 -2.37 28.02 -20.28
C GLY A 168 -1.21 27.27 -19.58
N PRO A 169 -1.08 27.41 -18.26
CA PRO A 169 0.06 26.90 -17.50
C PRO A 169 0.19 25.37 -17.56
N ALA A 170 1.39 24.87 -17.84
CA ALA A 170 1.67 23.43 -17.95
C ALA A 170 1.28 22.65 -16.68
N ARG A 171 1.51 23.23 -15.49
CA ARG A 171 1.13 22.62 -14.21
C ARG A 171 -0.38 22.42 -14.09
N ALA A 172 -1.18 23.42 -14.44
CA ALA A 172 -2.64 23.32 -14.38
C ALA A 172 -3.18 22.24 -15.33
N TYR A 173 -2.54 22.07 -16.50
CA TYR A 173 -2.86 20.97 -17.42
C TYR A 173 -2.56 19.60 -16.80
N ARG A 174 -1.36 19.44 -16.22
CA ARG A 174 -0.92 18.19 -15.58
C ARG A 174 -1.82 17.82 -14.40
N ASP A 175 -2.17 18.78 -13.55
CA ASP A 175 -3.03 18.56 -12.40
C ASP A 175 -4.41 18.08 -12.84
N ASP A 176 -5.05 18.75 -13.80
CA ASP A 176 -6.34 18.32 -14.37
C ASP A 176 -6.26 16.95 -15.05
N ALA A 177 -5.16 16.64 -15.75
CA ALA A 177 -4.95 15.33 -16.35
C ALA A 177 -4.85 14.21 -15.29
N TYR A 178 -4.13 14.42 -14.19
CA TYR A 178 -4.05 13.45 -13.08
C TYR A 178 -5.36 13.34 -12.31
N PHE A 179 -6.09 14.44 -12.08
CA PHE A 179 -7.46 14.36 -11.54
C PHE A 179 -8.38 13.55 -12.47
N GLY A 180 -8.24 13.72 -13.79
CA GLY A 180 -8.89 12.87 -14.79
C GLY A 180 -8.53 11.38 -14.66
N LEU A 181 -7.26 11.07 -14.42
CA LEU A 181 -6.81 9.71 -14.13
C LEU A 181 -7.45 9.17 -12.86
N ILE A 182 -7.49 9.93 -11.77
CA ILE A 182 -8.12 9.52 -10.51
C ILE A 182 -9.61 9.23 -10.72
N ARG A 183 -10.33 10.09 -11.44
CA ARG A 183 -11.75 9.88 -11.75
C ARG A 183 -11.97 8.57 -12.51
N ASN A 184 -11.12 8.25 -13.49
CA ASN A 184 -11.21 6.99 -14.22
C ASN A 184 -10.78 5.78 -13.37
N PHE A 185 -9.73 5.91 -12.56
CA PHE A 185 -9.30 4.88 -11.64
C PHE A 185 -10.43 4.51 -10.68
N ARG A 186 -11.11 5.50 -10.07
CA ARG A 186 -12.25 5.24 -9.18
C ARG A 186 -13.43 4.54 -9.87
N ARG A 187 -13.66 4.78 -11.16
CA ARG A 187 -14.71 4.08 -11.94
C ARG A 187 -14.37 2.63 -12.24
N HIS A 188 -13.08 2.30 -12.33
CA HIS A 188 -12.61 1.00 -12.82
C HIS A 188 -11.78 0.21 -11.80
N SER A 189 -11.57 0.71 -10.58
CA SER A 189 -10.73 0.07 -9.57
C SER A 189 -11.24 -1.31 -9.16
N TRP A 190 -12.54 -1.58 -9.30
CA TRP A 190 -13.14 -2.89 -9.10
C TRP A 190 -12.47 -3.98 -9.96
N LEU A 191 -11.97 -3.63 -11.15
CA LEU A 191 -11.31 -4.60 -12.03
C LEU A 191 -9.98 -5.07 -11.45
N LEU A 192 -9.23 -4.17 -10.80
CA LEU A 192 -8.00 -4.53 -10.10
C LEU A 192 -8.30 -5.45 -8.92
N LEU A 193 -9.37 -5.18 -8.17
CA LEU A 193 -9.79 -6.02 -7.06
C LEU A 193 -10.30 -7.39 -7.53
N TYR A 194 -10.89 -7.45 -8.72
CA TYR A 194 -11.35 -8.69 -9.32
C TYR A 194 -10.18 -9.56 -9.82
N LEU A 195 -9.24 -8.96 -10.55
CA LEU A 195 -8.12 -9.67 -11.17
C LEU A 195 -6.99 -10.01 -10.18
N PHE A 196 -6.69 -9.11 -9.25
CA PHE A 196 -5.53 -9.21 -8.37
C PHE A 196 -5.90 -9.26 -6.89
N GLY A 197 -7.19 -9.33 -6.55
CA GLY A 197 -7.64 -9.58 -5.19
C GLY A 197 -7.14 -10.93 -4.69
N ALA A 198 -6.26 -10.92 -3.70
CA ALA A 198 -5.64 -12.10 -3.12
C ALA A 198 -5.90 -12.22 -1.60
N SER A 199 -7.09 -11.79 -1.15
CA SER A 199 -7.50 -11.92 0.25
C SER A 199 -8.94 -12.43 0.41
N PRO A 200 -9.28 -13.61 -0.14
CA PRO A 200 -10.63 -14.18 -0.02
C PRO A 200 -10.95 -14.67 1.39
N ALA A 201 -9.92 -14.87 2.23
CA ALA A 201 -10.01 -15.45 3.57
C ALA A 201 -9.22 -14.61 4.60
N VAL A 202 -9.57 -14.78 5.87
CA VAL A 202 -8.91 -14.20 7.04
C VAL A 202 -8.77 -15.24 8.14
N CYS A 203 -7.81 -15.02 9.02
CA CYS A 203 -7.66 -15.79 10.26
C CYS A 203 -8.70 -15.35 11.29
N ALA A 204 -9.25 -16.27 12.08
CA ALA A 204 -10.26 -15.95 13.10
C ALA A 204 -9.75 -14.90 14.12
N SER A 205 -8.45 -14.88 14.41
CA SER A 205 -7.83 -13.86 15.27
C SER A 205 -7.99 -12.43 14.74
N PHE A 206 -8.16 -12.25 13.43
CA PHE A 206 -8.31 -10.93 12.81
C PHE A 206 -9.67 -10.30 13.13
N VAL A 207 -10.71 -11.12 13.25
CA VAL A 207 -12.09 -10.68 13.52
C VAL A 207 -12.55 -11.02 14.94
N ALA A 208 -11.64 -11.42 15.82
CA ALA A 208 -11.94 -11.78 17.20
C ALA A 208 -12.71 -10.65 17.91
N GLY A 209 -13.90 -10.98 18.45
CA GLY A 209 -14.77 -10.01 19.11
C GLY A 209 -15.55 -9.07 18.17
N ARG A 210 -15.49 -9.26 16.85
CA ARG A 210 -16.25 -8.46 15.87
C ARG A 210 -17.39 -9.26 15.26
N THR A 211 -18.54 -8.62 15.10
CA THR A 211 -19.64 -9.18 14.31
C THR A 211 -19.26 -9.23 12.83
N HIS A 212 -19.43 -10.36 12.17
CA HIS A 212 -19.14 -10.54 10.75
C HIS A 212 -20.06 -11.56 10.08
N ARG A 213 -20.03 -11.60 8.73
CA ARG A 213 -20.80 -12.55 7.92
C ARG A 213 -19.94 -13.64 7.25
N LEU A 214 -18.67 -13.74 7.66
CA LEU A 214 -17.75 -14.75 7.13
C LEU A 214 -18.20 -16.16 7.52
N GLN A 215 -17.98 -17.11 6.62
CA GLN A 215 -18.18 -18.54 6.85
C GLN A 215 -16.86 -19.17 7.30
N GLU A 216 -16.93 -20.22 8.12
CA GLU A 216 -15.75 -21.01 8.46
C GLU A 216 -15.46 -22.03 7.37
N TRP A 217 -14.22 -22.04 6.86
CA TRP A 217 -13.75 -23.04 5.89
C TRP A 217 -13.10 -24.23 6.60
N LYS A 218 -12.23 -23.94 7.57
CA LYS A 218 -11.52 -24.86 8.45
C LYS A 218 -11.28 -24.14 9.77
N ALA A 219 -10.94 -24.90 10.83
CA ALA A 219 -10.60 -24.36 12.14
C ALA A 219 -9.70 -23.11 12.04
N GLY A 220 -10.24 -21.97 12.44
CA GLY A 220 -9.51 -20.69 12.47
C GLY A 220 -9.37 -19.96 11.13
N THR A 221 -9.91 -20.48 10.03
CA THR A 221 -9.91 -19.84 8.70
C THR A 221 -11.33 -19.48 8.28
N LEU A 222 -11.58 -18.19 8.13
CA LEU A 222 -12.88 -17.63 7.76
C LEU A 222 -12.81 -17.01 6.37
N TYR A 223 -13.88 -17.09 5.57
CA TYR A 223 -13.88 -16.62 4.18
C TYR A 223 -15.28 -16.21 3.70
N LEU A 224 -15.36 -15.65 2.49
CA LEU A 224 -16.60 -15.51 1.72
C LEU A 224 -16.42 -16.22 0.37
N PRO A 225 -17.37 -17.09 -0.07
CA PRO A 225 -17.20 -17.94 -1.26
C PRO A 225 -16.86 -17.22 -2.57
N HIS A 226 -17.26 -15.97 -2.72
CA HIS A 226 -17.04 -15.18 -3.93
C HIS A 226 -16.21 -13.91 -3.69
N SER A 227 -15.61 -13.76 -2.51
CA SER A 227 -14.76 -12.61 -2.24
C SER A 227 -13.44 -12.73 -2.96
N THR A 228 -12.99 -11.64 -3.59
CA THR A 228 -11.63 -11.53 -4.13
C THR A 228 -10.69 -10.84 -3.13
N SER A 229 -11.18 -9.79 -2.45
CA SER A 229 -10.36 -8.97 -1.55
C SER A 229 -11.13 -8.49 -0.32
N LEU A 230 -11.05 -9.25 0.78
CA LEU A 230 -11.57 -8.84 2.09
C LEU A 230 -10.81 -7.63 2.65
N ARG A 231 -9.55 -7.43 2.26
CA ARG A 231 -8.76 -6.20 2.57
C ARG A 231 -9.47 -4.92 2.15
N MET A 232 -10.21 -4.95 1.04
CA MET A 232 -10.88 -3.78 0.46
C MET A 232 -12.38 -3.73 0.77
N GLY A 233 -12.88 -4.67 1.59
CA GLY A 233 -14.27 -4.73 2.03
C GLY A 233 -14.48 -4.11 3.43
N PRO A 234 -15.69 -4.26 4.01
CA PRO A 234 -16.06 -3.65 5.30
C PRO A 234 -15.24 -4.13 6.50
N LEU A 235 -14.60 -5.29 6.41
CA LEU A 235 -13.72 -5.82 7.45
C LEU A 235 -12.27 -5.35 7.30
N GLY A 236 -11.95 -4.77 6.14
CA GLY A 236 -10.62 -4.36 5.75
C GLY A 236 -10.30 -2.92 6.13
N TYR A 237 -9.50 -2.25 5.29
CA TYR A 237 -8.95 -0.93 5.57
C TYR A 237 -9.90 0.20 5.14
N GLN A 238 -11.10 0.25 5.73
CA GLN A 238 -12.10 1.30 5.49
C GLN A 238 -12.69 1.79 6.81
N SER A 239 -12.97 3.09 6.91
CA SER A 239 -13.65 3.68 8.06
C SER A 239 -14.86 4.52 7.65
N ASP A 240 -15.95 4.38 8.39
CA ASP A 240 -17.19 5.14 8.16
C ASP A 240 -16.97 6.66 8.26
N ALA A 241 -15.99 7.09 9.06
CA ALA A 241 -15.61 8.49 9.21
C ALA A 241 -15.02 9.11 7.94
N GLN A 242 -14.39 8.31 7.07
CA GLN A 242 -13.91 8.79 5.77
C GLN A 242 -15.02 8.82 4.71
N ALA A 243 -16.03 7.95 4.84
CA ALA A 243 -17.15 7.90 3.90
C ALA A 243 -18.03 9.17 3.95
N SER A 244 -18.02 9.90 5.06
CA SER A 244 -18.75 11.16 5.23
C SER A 244 -18.03 12.39 4.66
N LEU A 245 -16.77 12.26 4.25
CA LEU A 245 -16.00 13.37 3.67
C LEU A 245 -16.28 13.50 2.17
N ALA A 246 -16.86 14.63 1.77
CA ALA A 246 -17.09 14.97 0.36
C ALA A 246 -15.83 15.58 -0.29
N VAL A 247 -14.80 14.77 -0.51
CA VAL A 247 -13.59 15.20 -1.25
C VAL A 247 -13.82 15.06 -2.76
N SER A 248 -13.84 16.20 -3.46
CA SER A 248 -13.98 16.26 -4.92
C SER A 248 -12.65 16.02 -5.63
N TYR A 249 -12.71 15.36 -6.78
CA TYR A 249 -11.58 15.17 -7.71
C TYR A 249 -11.83 15.87 -9.05
N ASN A 250 -12.61 16.96 -9.02
CA ASN A 250 -12.90 17.83 -10.16
C ASN A 250 -12.08 19.10 -10.07
#